data_AF-A0A7J7WMM5-F1
#
_entry.id   AF-A0A7J7WMM5-F1
#
_cell.length_a   1.000
_cell.length_b   1.000
_cell.length_c   1.000
_cell.angle_alpha   90.00
_cell.angle_beta   90.00
_cell.angle_gamma   90.00
#
_symmetry.space_group_name_H-M   'P 1'
#
loop_
_entity.id
_entity.type
_entity.pdbx_description
1 polymer ?
#
loop_
_entity_poly.entity_id
_entity_poly.type
_entity_poly.pdbx_seq_one_letter_code
_entity_poly.pdbx_strand_id
1 'polypeptide(L)'
;MDHAEETEIPAAPEKYYVDRPIFSHLALQEILHTKEKIPDSIGDKLKQAFTCTPKKIRNIIYMFLPITKWLPAYKFKEYVLGDLVSGISTGVLQLPQGLAFAMLAAVPPVFGLYSSFYPVIMYCFFGTSRHISIGPFAVISLMIGGVAVRLVPDDIVIPGGVNATNGTEARDALRVKVAMSVTLLTGIIQFCLGVCRFGFVAIYLTEPLVRGFTTAAAVHVFTSMLKYLFGVKTKRYSGIFSVVYASG
;
A
#
# COMPACT_ATOMS: atom_id res chain seq x y z
N MET A 1 52.95 33.67 0.04
CA MET A 1 52.06 32.64 -0.52
C MET A 1 50.67 33.05 -0.13
N ASP A 2 50.05 33.80 -1.03
CA ASP A 2 48.83 34.57 -0.81
C ASP A 2 47.62 33.64 -0.70
N HIS A 3 46.81 33.88 0.34
CA HIS A 3 45.46 33.35 0.42
C HIS A 3 44.58 34.16 -0.55
N ALA A 4 44.04 33.49 -1.55
CA ALA A 4 43.02 34.05 -2.44
C ALA A 4 41.71 34.19 -1.65
N GLU A 5 41.31 35.43 -1.40
CA GLU A 5 40.04 35.79 -0.77
C GLU A 5 38.99 35.95 -1.87
N GLU A 6 38.07 34.98 -1.95
CA GLU A 6 36.95 34.97 -2.88
C GLU A 6 36.01 36.14 -2.54
N THR A 7 35.96 37.13 -3.43
CA THR A 7 35.14 38.33 -3.25
C THR A 7 33.68 38.01 -3.57
N GLU A 8 32.88 37.68 -2.55
CA GLU A 8 31.42 37.62 -2.68
C GLU A 8 30.87 39.03 -2.99
N ILE A 9 30.32 39.21 -4.20
CA ILE A 9 29.59 40.41 -4.59
C ILE A 9 28.21 40.36 -3.90
N PRO A 10 27.85 41.32 -3.03
CA PRO A 10 26.52 41.36 -2.44
C PRO A 10 25.50 41.72 -3.54
N ALA A 11 24.64 40.78 -3.91
CA ALA A 11 23.52 41.06 -4.80
C ALA A 11 22.61 42.11 -4.13
N ALA A 12 22.50 43.29 -4.76
CA ALA A 12 21.68 44.39 -4.27
C ALA A 12 20.21 43.93 -4.12
N PRO A 13 19.48 44.38 -3.08
CA PRO A 13 18.08 44.03 -2.92
C PRO A 13 17.28 44.59 -4.10
N GLU A 14 16.70 43.71 -4.92
CA GLU A 14 15.84 44.09 -6.05
C GLU A 14 14.67 44.92 -5.53
N LYS A 15 14.68 46.23 -5.84
CA LYS A 15 13.56 47.12 -5.53
C LYS A 15 12.42 46.84 -6.49
N TYR A 16 11.38 46.18 -6.00
CA TYR A 16 10.18 45.91 -6.77
C TYR A 16 9.31 47.17 -6.87
N TYR A 17 9.33 47.82 -8.04
CA TYR A 17 8.47 48.96 -8.35
C TYR A 17 7.18 48.46 -9.00
N VAL A 18 6.05 48.67 -8.34
CA VAL A 18 4.73 48.41 -8.92
C VAL A 18 3.92 49.70 -8.88
N ASP A 19 3.69 50.26 -10.05
CA ASP A 19 2.74 51.35 -10.25
C ASP A 19 1.44 50.75 -10.78
N ARG A 20 0.39 50.74 -9.94
CA ARG A 20 -0.94 50.28 -10.33
C ARG A 20 -2.02 51.10 -9.62
N PRO A 21 -3.14 51.41 -10.29
CA PRO A 21 -4.26 52.11 -9.66
C PRO A 21 -4.88 51.27 -8.54
N ILE A 22 -5.31 51.96 -7.47
CA ILE A 22 -5.93 51.32 -6.30
C ILE A 22 -7.41 51.08 -6.62
N PHE A 23 -7.79 49.81 -6.78
CA PHE A 23 -9.17 49.41 -7.00
C PHE A 23 -9.83 48.91 -5.72
N SER A 24 -11.12 49.25 -5.52
CA SER A 24 -11.98 48.59 -4.53
C SER A 24 -12.41 47.22 -5.05
N HIS A 25 -12.75 46.28 -4.16
CA HIS A 25 -13.17 44.92 -4.56
C HIS A 25 -14.35 44.93 -5.55
N LEU A 26 -15.24 45.92 -5.42
CA LEU A 26 -16.37 46.13 -6.32
C LEU A 26 -15.92 46.60 -7.71
N ALA A 27 -15.02 47.60 -7.79
CA ALA A 27 -14.50 48.10 -9.06
C ALA A 27 -13.68 47.03 -9.80
N LEU A 28 -12.92 46.21 -9.06
CA LEU A 28 -12.16 45.10 -9.63
C LEU A 28 -13.09 44.00 -10.17
N GLN A 29 -14.17 43.68 -9.46
CA GLN A 29 -15.18 42.74 -9.94
C GLN A 29 -15.85 43.24 -11.20
N GLU A 30 -16.24 44.52 -11.26
CA GLU A 30 -16.89 45.11 -12.43
C GLU A 30 -16.01 45.03 -13.69
N ILE A 31 -14.72 45.33 -13.55
CA ILE A 31 -13.74 45.26 -14.64
C ILE A 31 -13.47 43.80 -15.06
N LEU A 32 -13.43 42.84 -14.12
CA LEU A 32 -13.15 41.43 -14.40
C LEU A 32 -14.37 40.62 -14.86
N HIS A 33 -15.60 41.07 -14.55
CA HIS A 33 -16.81 40.29 -14.83
C HIS A 33 -17.35 40.41 -16.26
N THR A 34 -16.72 41.18 -17.16
CA THR A 34 -17.07 41.18 -18.59
C THR A 34 -16.46 39.98 -19.34
N LYS A 35 -16.63 38.79 -18.78
CA LYS A 35 -16.68 37.55 -19.54
C LYS A 35 -17.92 36.81 -19.08
N GLU A 36 -19.03 37.08 -19.75
CA GLU A 36 -20.21 36.22 -19.69
C GLU A 36 -19.77 34.79 -20.02
N LYS A 37 -19.67 33.95 -18.99
CA LYS A 37 -19.60 32.50 -19.17
C LYS A 37 -20.99 32.08 -19.64
N ILE A 38 -21.15 31.95 -20.95
CA ILE A 38 -22.29 31.29 -21.56
C ILE A 38 -22.37 29.90 -20.89
N PRO A 39 -23.46 29.57 -20.17
CA PRO A 39 -23.56 28.30 -19.48
C PRO A 39 -23.68 27.19 -20.53
N ASP A 40 -22.65 26.36 -20.66
CA ASP A 40 -22.69 25.18 -21.52
C ASP A 40 -23.92 24.32 -21.17
N SER A 41 -24.78 24.11 -22.16
CA SER A 41 -26.02 23.34 -22.04
C SER A 41 -25.72 21.94 -21.50
N ILE A 42 -26.58 21.47 -20.59
CA ILE A 42 -26.46 20.14 -19.95
C ILE A 42 -26.40 19.02 -21.00
N GLY A 43 -27.04 19.22 -22.16
CA GLY A 43 -26.98 18.31 -23.31
C GLY A 43 -25.61 18.25 -23.99
N ASP A 44 -24.87 19.35 -24.03
CA ASP A 44 -23.52 19.40 -24.59
C ASP A 44 -22.51 18.77 -23.64
N LYS A 45 -22.69 18.92 -22.32
CA LYS A 45 -21.90 18.18 -21.32
C LYS A 45 -22.10 16.67 -21.40
N LEU A 46 -23.32 16.21 -21.69
CA LEU A 46 -23.61 14.80 -21.88
C LEU A 46 -23.01 14.27 -23.20
N LYS A 47 -23.16 15.00 -24.31
CA LYS A 47 -22.52 14.66 -25.59
C LYS A 47 -20.99 14.64 -25.49
N GLN A 48 -20.39 15.55 -24.72
CA GLN A 48 -18.94 15.64 -24.49
C GLN A 48 -18.42 14.61 -23.46
N ALA A 49 -19.30 14.13 -22.57
CA ALA A 49 -19.02 12.98 -21.72
C ALA A 49 -18.92 11.68 -22.56
N PHE A 50 -19.81 11.52 -23.55
CA PHE A 50 -19.92 10.34 -24.43
C PHE A 50 -19.08 10.40 -25.71
N THR A 51 -18.52 11.54 -26.12
CA THR A 51 -17.54 11.56 -27.21
C THR A 51 -16.19 11.06 -26.71
N CYS A 52 -15.90 9.81 -27.04
CA CYS A 52 -14.60 9.18 -26.83
C CYS A 52 -13.56 9.77 -27.78
N THR A 53 -13.08 10.98 -27.49
CA THR A 53 -11.91 11.53 -28.19
C THR A 53 -10.69 10.64 -27.86
N PRO A 54 -9.84 10.27 -28.84
CA PRO A 54 -8.66 9.42 -28.61
C PRO A 54 -7.72 9.98 -27.53
N LYS A 55 -7.71 11.31 -27.35
CA LYS A 55 -7.00 12.00 -26.25
C LYS A 55 -7.52 11.60 -24.85
N LYS A 56 -8.84 11.38 -24.70
CA LYS A 56 -9.50 10.98 -23.44
C LYS A 56 -9.20 9.53 -23.10
N ILE A 57 -9.25 8.62 -24.09
CA ILE A 57 -8.85 7.21 -23.93
C ILE A 57 -7.37 7.11 -23.55
N ARG A 58 -6.49 7.85 -24.24
CA ARG A 58 -5.07 7.90 -23.89
C ARG A 58 -4.84 8.37 -22.45
N ASN A 59 -5.60 9.37 -22.00
CA ASN A 59 -5.49 9.86 -20.62
C ASN A 59 -6.02 8.84 -19.59
N ILE A 60 -7.07 8.08 -19.93
CA ILE A 60 -7.57 6.98 -19.10
C ILE A 60 -6.55 5.84 -19.02
N ILE A 61 -5.93 5.46 -20.14
CA ILE A 61 -4.84 4.46 -20.16
C ILE A 61 -3.67 4.94 -19.30
N TYR A 62 -3.30 6.21 -19.40
CA TYR A 62 -2.28 6.81 -18.56
C TYR A 62 -2.67 7.00 -17.08
N MET A 63 -3.94 6.90 -16.74
CA MET A 63 -4.41 6.84 -15.34
C MET A 63 -4.45 5.41 -14.82
N PHE A 64 -4.77 4.44 -15.67
CA PHE A 64 -4.92 3.03 -15.29
C PHE A 64 -3.59 2.26 -15.32
N LEU A 65 -2.71 2.56 -16.29
CA LEU A 65 -1.39 1.98 -16.48
C LEU A 65 -0.32 3.09 -16.42
N PRO A 66 -0.01 3.60 -15.21
CA PRO A 66 1.02 4.62 -15.01
C PRO A 66 2.41 4.19 -15.52
N ILE A 67 2.67 2.88 -15.69
CA ILE A 67 3.89 2.35 -16.30
C ILE A 67 4.21 2.97 -17.65
N THR A 68 3.20 3.23 -18.47
CA THR A 68 3.37 3.80 -19.81
C THR A 68 3.80 5.27 -19.80
N LYS A 69 3.70 5.96 -18.66
CA LYS A 69 4.20 7.32 -18.47
C LYS A 69 5.64 7.36 -17.99
N TRP A 70 5.99 6.57 -16.98
CA TRP A 70 7.30 6.66 -16.34
C TRP A 70 8.38 5.85 -17.06
N LEU A 71 8.02 4.71 -17.67
CA LEU A 71 8.96 3.85 -18.37
C LEU A 71 9.68 4.55 -19.54
N PRO A 72 8.99 5.31 -20.44
CA PRO A 72 9.69 6.03 -21.51
C PRO A 72 10.51 7.23 -21.02
N ALA A 73 10.21 7.79 -19.85
CA ALA A 73 10.96 8.89 -19.25
C ALA A 73 12.20 8.40 -18.46
N TYR A 74 12.48 7.08 -18.47
CA TYR A 74 13.50 6.47 -17.64
C TYR A 74 14.92 6.61 -18.23
N LYS A 75 15.83 7.21 -17.46
CA LYS A 75 17.24 7.33 -17.81
C LYS A 75 17.99 6.03 -17.47
N PHE A 76 17.98 5.08 -18.41
CA PHE A 76 18.59 3.76 -18.23
C PHE A 76 20.06 3.79 -17.77
N LYS A 77 20.87 4.71 -18.28
CA LYS A 77 22.31 4.77 -17.94
C LYS A 77 22.58 5.15 -16.49
N GLU A 78 21.70 5.92 -15.87
CA GLU A 78 21.93 6.50 -14.54
C GLU A 78 21.30 5.63 -13.44
N TYR A 79 20.10 5.10 -13.69
CA TYR A 79 19.29 4.49 -12.64
C TYR A 79 19.32 2.96 -12.61
N VAL A 80 19.74 2.28 -13.69
CA VAL A 80 19.69 0.81 -13.74
C VAL A 80 20.54 0.15 -12.67
N LEU A 81 21.75 0.65 -12.40
CA LEU A 81 22.62 0.08 -11.38
C LEU A 81 22.04 0.26 -9.97
N GLY A 82 21.49 1.44 -9.67
CA GLY A 82 20.84 1.72 -8.39
C GLY A 82 19.59 0.86 -8.17
N ASP A 83 18.73 0.78 -9.17
CA ASP A 83 17.50 -0.02 -9.10
C ASP A 83 17.80 -1.53 -9.02
N LEU A 84 18.86 -2.02 -9.68
CA LEU A 84 19.27 -3.42 -9.60
C LEU A 84 19.77 -3.78 -8.20
N VAL A 85 20.67 -2.98 -7.62
CA VAL A 85 21.20 -3.22 -6.27
C VAL A 85 20.09 -3.08 -5.23
N SER A 86 19.21 -2.08 -5.37
CA SER A 86 18.05 -1.92 -4.50
C SER A 86 17.08 -3.11 -4.63
N GLY A 87 16.77 -3.55 -5.85
CA GLY A 87 15.87 -4.69 -6.09
C GLY A 87 16.41 -6.01 -5.54
N ILE A 88 17.70 -6.30 -5.74
CA ILE A 88 18.35 -7.49 -5.17
C ILE A 88 18.31 -7.43 -3.63
N SER A 89 18.67 -6.27 -3.06
CA SER A 89 18.68 -6.09 -1.60
C SER A 89 17.27 -6.26 -1.01
N THR A 90 16.27 -5.63 -1.59
CA THR A 90 14.86 -5.77 -1.17
C THR A 90 14.37 -7.20 -1.35
N GLY A 91 14.72 -7.88 -2.44
CA GLY A 91 14.37 -9.28 -2.68
C GLY A 91 14.95 -10.23 -1.63
N VAL A 92 16.24 -10.05 -1.29
CA VAL A 92 16.93 -10.85 -0.25
C VAL A 92 16.27 -10.66 1.11
N LEU A 93 15.86 -9.43 1.47
CA LEU A 93 15.13 -9.17 2.72
C LEU A 93 13.71 -9.78 2.70
N GLN A 94 13.07 -9.77 1.54
CA GLN A 94 11.69 -10.23 1.37
C GLN A 94 11.54 -11.75 1.56
N LEU A 95 12.56 -12.53 1.21
CA LEU A 95 12.54 -14.00 1.34
C LEU A 95 12.29 -14.48 2.79
N PRO A 96 13.16 -14.17 3.77
CA PRO A 96 12.93 -14.57 5.16
C PRO A 96 11.70 -13.89 5.76
N GLN A 97 11.44 -12.62 5.41
CA GLN A 97 10.27 -11.87 5.89
C GLN A 97 8.95 -12.54 5.48
N GLY A 98 8.82 -12.93 4.21
CA GLY A 98 7.63 -13.60 3.69
C GLY A 98 7.38 -14.95 4.35
N LEU A 99 8.44 -15.74 4.57
CA LEU A 99 8.37 -17.03 5.26
C LEU A 99 7.88 -16.86 6.71
N ALA A 100 8.46 -15.91 7.45
CA ALA A 100 8.08 -15.63 8.84
C ALA A 100 6.60 -15.18 8.95
N PHE A 101 6.15 -14.35 8.01
CA PHE A 101 4.77 -13.85 8.00
C PHE A 101 3.75 -14.94 7.62
N ALA A 102 4.09 -15.86 6.73
CA ALA A 102 3.24 -17.03 6.47
C ALA A 102 3.06 -17.91 7.72
N MET A 103 4.14 -18.10 8.50
CA MET A 103 4.05 -18.83 9.77
C MET A 103 3.15 -18.14 10.80
N LEU A 104 3.20 -16.80 10.88
CA LEU A 104 2.24 -16.02 11.68
C LEU A 104 0.79 -16.20 11.21
N ALA A 105 0.57 -16.25 9.90
CA ALA A 105 -0.75 -16.49 9.31
C ALA A 105 -1.24 -17.93 9.43
N ALA A 106 -0.50 -18.81 10.13
CA ALA A 106 -0.84 -20.21 10.32
C ALA A 106 -0.97 -21.01 9.00
N VAL A 107 -0.32 -20.57 7.93
CA VAL A 107 -0.31 -21.24 6.62
C VAL A 107 1.10 -21.75 6.29
N PRO A 108 1.23 -22.72 5.37
CA PRO A 108 2.54 -23.20 4.94
C PRO A 108 3.43 -22.05 4.43
N PRO A 109 4.74 -22.03 4.76
CA PRO A 109 5.63 -20.90 4.44
C PRO A 109 5.71 -20.54 2.96
N VAL A 110 5.49 -21.51 2.07
CA VAL A 110 5.50 -21.34 0.60
C VAL A 110 4.50 -20.26 0.15
N PHE A 111 3.36 -20.12 0.84
CA PHE A 111 2.36 -19.09 0.52
C PHE A 111 2.85 -17.67 0.83
N GLY A 112 3.82 -17.52 1.73
CA GLY A 112 4.48 -16.23 1.98
C GLY A 112 5.33 -15.77 0.81
N LEU A 113 5.95 -16.71 0.08
CA LEU A 113 6.69 -16.43 -1.15
C LEU A 113 5.75 -16.02 -2.28
N TYR A 114 4.62 -16.72 -2.44
CA TYR A 114 3.58 -16.33 -3.42
C TYR A 114 3.04 -14.93 -3.14
N SER A 115 2.75 -14.62 -1.87
CA SER A 115 2.28 -13.30 -1.43
C SER A 115 3.34 -12.19 -1.59
N SER A 116 4.62 -12.54 -1.67
CA SER A 116 5.70 -11.58 -1.91
C SER A 116 5.99 -11.36 -3.41
N PHE A 117 5.75 -12.36 -4.25
CA PHE A 117 6.11 -12.32 -5.67
C PHE A 117 5.01 -11.68 -6.53
N TYR A 118 3.78 -12.19 -6.44
CA TYR A 118 2.71 -11.77 -7.34
C TYR A 118 2.26 -10.30 -7.15
N PRO A 119 2.10 -9.77 -5.91
CA PRO A 119 1.71 -8.38 -5.72
C PRO A 119 2.73 -7.36 -6.23
N VAL A 120 4.03 -7.67 -6.17
CA VAL A 120 5.10 -6.79 -6.70
C VAL A 120 4.97 -6.64 -8.22
N ILE A 121 4.76 -7.76 -8.93
CA ILE A 121 4.54 -7.74 -10.38
C ILE A 121 3.29 -6.94 -10.73
N MET A 122 2.19 -7.18 -10.02
CA MET A 122 0.94 -6.43 -10.23
C MET A 122 1.12 -4.94 -9.93
N TYR A 123 1.86 -4.59 -8.87
CA TYR A 123 2.15 -3.21 -8.53
C TYR A 123 3.04 -2.51 -9.56
N CYS A 124 3.93 -3.23 -10.25
CA CYS A 124 4.74 -2.65 -11.32
C CYS A 124 3.87 -2.04 -12.46
N PHE A 125 2.77 -2.70 -12.81
CA PHE A 125 1.86 -2.24 -13.88
C PHE A 125 0.89 -1.15 -13.42
N PHE A 126 0.27 -1.33 -12.24
CA PHE A 126 -0.81 -0.47 -11.73
C PHE A 126 -0.34 0.60 -10.72
N GLY A 127 0.92 0.52 -10.27
CA GLY A 127 1.47 1.34 -9.20
C GLY A 127 1.80 2.75 -9.64
N THR A 128 1.39 3.72 -8.84
CA THR A 128 1.61 5.15 -9.09
C THR A 128 2.95 5.66 -8.54
N SER A 129 3.58 4.94 -7.60
CA SER A 129 4.84 5.33 -6.98
C SER A 129 5.97 4.35 -7.35
N ARG A 130 7.13 4.89 -7.73
CA ARG A 130 8.30 4.12 -8.18
C ARG A 130 9.09 3.48 -7.04
N HIS A 131 9.09 4.10 -5.87
CA HIS A 131 9.98 3.73 -4.76
C HIS A 131 9.34 2.80 -3.72
N ILE A 132 8.03 2.56 -3.82
CA ILE A 132 7.33 1.70 -2.88
C ILE A 132 7.33 0.25 -3.39
N SER A 133 7.76 -0.66 -2.52
CA SER A 133 7.64 -2.10 -2.73
C SER A 133 6.49 -2.64 -1.90
N ILE A 134 5.60 -3.41 -2.54
CA ILE A 134 4.47 -4.06 -1.87
C ILE A 134 4.85 -5.49 -1.50
N GLY A 135 4.56 -5.89 -0.28
CA GLY A 135 4.76 -7.26 0.17
C GLY A 135 3.86 -7.63 1.36
N PRO A 136 3.96 -8.86 1.86
CA PRO A 136 3.28 -9.28 3.07
C PRO A 136 3.65 -8.41 4.27
N PHE A 137 2.65 -8.13 5.10
CA PHE A 137 2.77 -7.31 6.30
C PHE A 137 2.46 -8.14 7.55
N ALA A 138 3.19 -7.90 8.63
CA ALA A 138 3.13 -8.70 9.85
C ALA A 138 1.74 -8.69 10.51
N VAL A 139 1.13 -7.51 10.63
CA VAL A 139 -0.18 -7.35 11.30
C VAL A 139 -1.29 -8.04 10.51
N ILE A 140 -1.30 -7.86 9.18
CA ILE A 140 -2.28 -8.50 8.30
C ILE A 140 -2.15 -10.02 8.40
N SER A 141 -0.93 -10.53 8.45
CA SER A 141 -0.66 -11.96 8.61
C SER A 141 -1.19 -12.50 9.93
N LEU A 142 -1.00 -11.77 11.02
CA LEU A 142 -1.53 -12.15 12.34
C LEU A 142 -3.07 -12.13 12.38
N MET A 143 -3.70 -11.15 11.71
CA MET A 143 -5.17 -11.07 11.61
C MET A 143 -5.74 -12.27 10.82
N ILE A 144 -5.12 -12.61 9.68
CA ILE A 144 -5.50 -13.79 8.89
C ILE A 144 -5.29 -15.07 9.72
N GLY A 145 -4.15 -15.19 10.41
CA GLY A 145 -3.84 -16.32 11.29
C GLY A 145 -4.85 -16.49 12.41
N GLY A 146 -5.31 -15.39 13.02
CA GLY A 146 -6.35 -15.42 14.04
C GLY A 146 -7.69 -15.95 13.51
N VAL A 147 -8.08 -15.58 12.28
CA VAL A 147 -9.30 -16.11 11.64
C VAL A 147 -9.11 -17.59 11.26
N ALA A 148 -7.96 -17.94 10.67
CA ALA A 148 -7.66 -19.31 10.27
C ALA A 148 -7.63 -20.28 11.46
N VAL A 149 -7.06 -19.89 12.59
CA VAL A 149 -7.04 -20.70 13.82
C VAL A 149 -8.42 -20.79 14.48
N ARG A 150 -9.24 -19.74 14.39
CA ARG A 150 -10.62 -19.76 14.90
C ARG A 150 -11.53 -20.71 14.11
N LEU A 151 -11.46 -20.66 12.78
CA LEU A 151 -12.29 -21.51 11.91
C LEU A 151 -11.74 -22.94 11.81
N VAL A 152 -10.43 -23.11 11.92
CA VAL A 152 -9.74 -24.40 11.86
C VAL A 152 -8.87 -24.58 13.11
N PRO A 153 -9.49 -24.93 14.26
CA PRO A 153 -8.76 -25.24 15.49
C PRO A 153 -7.77 -26.39 15.31
N ASP A 154 -6.78 -26.42 16.20
CA ASP A 154 -5.73 -27.44 16.19
C ASP A 154 -6.27 -28.85 16.52
N ASP A 155 -7.44 -28.92 17.16
CA ASP A 155 -8.08 -30.14 17.66
C ASP A 155 -9.12 -30.74 16.70
N ILE A 156 -9.23 -30.26 15.44
CA ILE A 156 -10.16 -30.87 14.48
C ILE A 156 -9.73 -32.31 14.20
N VAL A 157 -10.52 -33.25 14.71
CA VAL A 157 -10.49 -34.66 14.30
C VAL A 157 -11.21 -34.75 12.96
N ILE A 158 -10.45 -34.94 11.88
CA ILE A 158 -11.02 -35.16 10.55
C ILE A 158 -11.77 -36.50 10.58
N PRO A 159 -13.10 -36.53 10.35
CA PRO A 159 -13.85 -37.78 10.34
C PRO A 159 -13.38 -38.62 9.14
N GLY A 160 -12.73 -39.76 9.39
CA GLY A 160 -12.33 -40.73 8.35
C GLY A 160 -10.82 -40.83 8.05
N GLY A 161 -9.95 -40.11 8.75
CA GLY A 161 -8.49 -40.22 8.59
C GLY A 161 -7.86 -41.26 9.52
N VAL A 162 -7.70 -42.50 9.05
CA VAL A 162 -6.81 -43.50 9.66
C VAL A 162 -5.35 -43.06 9.43
N ASN A 163 -4.60 -42.86 10.52
CA ASN A 163 -3.20 -42.39 10.65
C ASN A 163 -3.02 -40.88 10.90
N ALA A 164 -2.54 -40.58 12.12
CA ALA A 164 -2.33 -39.25 12.70
C ALA A 164 -1.35 -38.33 11.93
N THR A 165 -0.60 -38.84 10.94
CA THR A 165 0.36 -38.07 10.13
C THR A 165 -0.29 -37.34 8.96
N ASN A 166 -1.40 -37.83 8.39
CA ASN A 166 -2.08 -37.16 7.27
C ASN A 166 -3.00 -36.01 7.70
N GLY A 167 -3.23 -35.86 9.02
CA GLY A 167 -4.09 -34.81 9.57
C GLY A 167 -3.49 -33.41 9.47
N THR A 168 -2.16 -33.27 9.47
CA THR A 168 -1.48 -31.96 9.40
C THR A 168 -1.60 -31.34 8.02
N GLU A 169 -1.41 -32.13 6.96
CA GLU A 169 -1.51 -31.64 5.57
C GLU A 169 -2.94 -31.24 5.22
N ALA A 170 -3.93 -32.05 5.63
CA ALA A 170 -5.34 -31.74 5.41
C ALA A 170 -5.81 -30.49 6.18
N ARG A 171 -5.31 -30.30 7.42
CA ARG A 171 -5.55 -29.09 8.21
C ARG A 171 -4.92 -27.86 7.56
N ASP A 172 -3.69 -27.95 7.09
CA ASP A 172 -2.99 -26.84 6.44
C ASP A 172 -3.67 -26.45 5.13
N ALA A 173 -4.13 -27.42 4.35
CA ALA A 173 -4.94 -27.16 3.15
C ALA A 173 -6.25 -26.42 3.48
N LEU A 174 -6.92 -26.79 4.58
CA LEU A 174 -8.14 -26.11 5.02
C LEU A 174 -7.85 -24.66 5.47
N ARG A 175 -6.74 -24.42 6.16
CA ARG A 175 -6.31 -23.06 6.55
C ARG A 175 -5.99 -22.18 5.38
N VAL A 176 -5.32 -22.72 4.37
CA VAL A 176 -5.08 -22.01 3.10
C VAL A 176 -6.41 -21.65 2.46
N LYS A 177 -7.39 -22.56 2.42
CA LYS A 177 -8.72 -22.28 1.86
C LYS A 177 -9.42 -21.12 2.59
N VAL A 178 -9.35 -21.09 3.93
CA VAL A 178 -9.87 -19.97 4.73
C VAL A 178 -9.14 -18.68 4.39
N ALA A 179 -7.80 -18.68 4.39
CA ALA A 179 -7.00 -17.50 4.07
C ALA A 179 -7.34 -16.94 2.68
N MET A 180 -7.43 -17.79 1.66
CA MET A 180 -7.82 -17.40 0.30
C MET A 180 -9.21 -16.78 0.24
N SER A 181 -10.19 -17.33 0.97
CA SER A 181 -11.54 -16.77 1.02
C SER A 181 -11.57 -15.37 1.66
N VAL A 182 -10.83 -15.17 2.75
CA VAL A 182 -10.72 -13.87 3.44
C VAL A 182 -10.01 -12.86 2.54
N THR A 183 -8.93 -13.26 1.87
CA THR A 183 -8.21 -12.40 0.92
C THR A 183 -9.09 -12.01 -0.27
N LEU A 184 -9.86 -12.94 -0.83
CA LEU A 184 -10.78 -12.65 -1.93
C LEU A 184 -11.87 -11.66 -1.51
N LEU A 185 -12.51 -11.89 -0.36
CA LEU A 185 -13.50 -10.98 0.19
C LEU A 185 -12.91 -9.58 0.44
N THR A 186 -11.71 -9.52 1.02
CA THR A 186 -10.99 -8.25 1.25
C THR A 186 -10.71 -7.53 -0.07
N GLY A 187 -10.31 -8.25 -1.12
CA GLY A 187 -10.08 -7.68 -2.44
C GLY A 187 -11.35 -7.12 -3.08
N ILE A 188 -12.49 -7.82 -2.96
CA ILE A 188 -13.79 -7.32 -3.44
C ILE A 188 -14.17 -6.03 -2.68
N ILE A 189 -14.04 -6.03 -1.35
CA ILE A 189 -14.33 -4.84 -0.53
C ILE A 189 -13.41 -3.68 -0.93
N GLN A 190 -12.11 -3.92 -1.09
CA GLN A 190 -11.15 -2.89 -1.54
C GLN A 190 -11.47 -2.36 -2.93
N PHE A 191 -11.88 -3.23 -3.85
CA PHE A 191 -12.31 -2.83 -5.19
C PHE A 191 -13.57 -1.96 -5.14
N CYS A 192 -14.59 -2.36 -4.37
CA CYS A 192 -15.81 -1.57 -4.17
C CYS A 192 -15.50 -0.21 -3.52
N LEU A 193 -14.66 -0.16 -2.48
CA LEU A 193 -14.24 1.09 -1.84
C LEU A 193 -13.45 2.00 -2.80
N GLY A 194 -12.64 1.40 -3.69
CA GLY A 194 -11.93 2.12 -4.75
C GLY A 194 -12.87 2.73 -5.78
N VAL A 195 -13.88 1.99 -6.23
CA VAL A 195 -14.93 2.49 -7.15
C VAL A 195 -15.76 3.61 -6.50
N CYS A 196 -16.12 3.45 -5.23
CA CYS A 196 -16.80 4.49 -4.45
C CYS A 196 -15.90 5.69 -4.11
N ARG A 197 -14.61 5.68 -4.51
CA ARG A 197 -13.60 6.71 -4.20
C ARG A 197 -13.49 7.02 -2.70
N PHE A 198 -13.59 5.98 -1.86
CA PHE A 198 -13.50 6.11 -0.41
C PHE A 198 -12.08 6.46 0.09
N GLY A 199 -11.10 6.62 -0.82
CA GLY A 199 -9.73 7.06 -0.51
C GLY A 199 -9.65 8.41 0.20
N PHE A 200 -10.70 9.24 0.13
CA PHE A 200 -10.83 10.45 0.92
C PHE A 200 -10.70 10.18 2.43
N VAL A 201 -11.31 9.11 2.94
CA VAL A 201 -11.33 8.80 4.39
C VAL A 201 -9.95 8.41 4.91
N ALA A 202 -9.12 7.77 4.08
CA ALA A 202 -7.74 7.44 4.45
C ALA A 202 -6.89 8.68 4.72
N ILE A 203 -7.21 9.83 4.11
CA ILE A 203 -6.52 11.11 4.31
C ILE A 203 -6.90 11.76 5.67
N TYR A 204 -8.02 11.35 6.28
CA TYR A 204 -8.48 11.88 7.57
C TYR A 204 -7.94 11.14 8.80
N LEU A 205 -7.18 10.06 8.61
CA LEU A 205 -6.52 9.38 9.73
C LEU A 205 -5.39 10.28 10.24
N THR A 206 -5.49 10.72 11.49
CA THR A 206 -4.51 11.61 12.09
C THR A 206 -3.16 10.90 12.25
N GLU A 207 -2.06 11.60 12.04
CA GLU A 207 -0.72 11.03 12.21
C GLU A 207 -0.51 10.36 13.59
N PRO A 208 -0.96 10.94 14.72
CA PRO A 208 -0.81 10.31 16.03
C PRO A 208 -1.54 8.96 16.12
N LEU A 209 -2.72 8.83 15.49
CA LEU A 209 -3.48 7.58 15.48
C LEU A 209 -2.75 6.49 14.70
N VAL A 210 -2.22 6.82 13.51
CA VAL A 210 -1.46 5.86 12.69
C VAL A 210 -0.18 5.42 13.40
N ARG A 211 0.53 6.37 14.04
CA ARG A 211 1.72 6.06 14.84
C ARG A 211 1.39 5.18 16.03
N GLY A 212 0.35 5.51 16.80
CA GLY A 212 -0.09 4.70 17.95
C GLY A 212 -0.50 3.28 17.57
N PHE A 213 -1.28 3.13 16.49
CA PHE A 213 -1.65 1.82 15.95
C PHE A 213 -0.41 1.02 15.53
N THR A 214 0.53 1.64 14.82
CA THR A 214 1.74 0.97 14.34
C THR A 214 2.64 0.51 15.50
N THR A 215 2.80 1.33 16.54
CA THR A 215 3.56 0.95 17.75
C THR A 215 2.91 -0.22 18.48
N ALA A 216 1.59 -0.20 18.69
CA ALA A 216 0.86 -1.30 19.31
C ALA A 216 0.95 -2.59 18.47
N ALA A 217 0.81 -2.46 17.15
CA ALA A 217 1.01 -3.55 16.21
C ALA A 217 2.43 -4.14 16.28
N ALA A 218 3.47 -3.30 16.37
CA ALA A 218 4.85 -3.75 16.48
C ALA A 218 5.08 -4.57 17.76
N VAL A 219 4.56 -4.11 18.91
CA VAL A 219 4.62 -4.86 20.18
C VAL A 219 3.88 -6.20 20.04
N HIS A 220 2.70 -6.20 19.45
CA HIS A 220 1.91 -7.43 19.23
C HIS A 220 2.63 -8.46 18.34
N VAL A 221 3.26 -7.99 17.25
CA VAL A 221 4.05 -8.85 16.36
C VAL A 221 5.30 -9.36 17.08
N PHE A 222 5.98 -8.52 17.84
CA PHE A 222 7.17 -8.90 18.61
C PHE A 222 6.85 -10.01 19.61
N THR A 223 5.76 -9.88 20.39
CA THR A 223 5.33 -10.95 21.31
C THR A 223 4.96 -12.24 20.57
N SER A 224 4.36 -12.13 19.38
CA SER A 224 4.02 -13.29 18.55
C SER A 224 5.26 -13.99 17.98
N MET A 225 6.32 -13.23 17.67
CA MET A 225 7.62 -13.74 17.19
C MET A 225 8.44 -14.38 18.31
N LEU A 226 8.30 -13.91 19.54
CA LEU A 226 9.06 -14.39 20.69
C LEU A 226 8.87 -15.89 20.94
N LYS A 227 7.69 -16.43 20.65
CA LYS A 227 7.38 -17.87 20.70
C LYS A 227 8.24 -18.70 19.76
N TYR A 228 8.49 -18.18 18.55
CA TYR A 228 9.35 -18.85 17.58
C TYR A 228 10.81 -18.75 17.97
N LEU A 229 11.23 -17.64 18.60
CA LEU A 229 12.59 -17.45 19.09
C LEU A 229 12.95 -18.43 20.23
N PHE A 230 12.03 -18.63 21.19
CA PHE A 230 12.26 -19.56 22.30
C PHE A 230 11.93 -21.03 21.96
N GLY A 231 11.39 -21.32 20.78
CA GLY A 231 11.09 -22.68 20.34
C GLY A 231 9.98 -23.40 21.13
N VAL A 232 9.22 -22.69 21.96
CA VAL A 232 8.17 -23.30 22.80
C VAL A 232 6.88 -23.47 21.98
N LYS A 233 6.42 -24.73 21.86
CA LYS A 233 5.14 -25.07 21.20
C LYS A 233 3.97 -24.64 22.09
N THR A 234 3.56 -23.37 21.98
CA THR A 234 2.40 -22.83 22.71
C THR A 234 1.12 -23.01 21.90
N LYS A 235 0.01 -23.35 22.59
CA LYS A 235 -1.32 -23.34 21.97
C LYS A 235 -1.65 -21.92 21.50
N ARG A 236 -2.14 -21.79 20.27
CA ARG A 236 -2.50 -20.49 19.68
C ARG A 236 -3.90 -20.08 20.16
N TYR A 237 -3.97 -19.10 21.05
CA TYR A 237 -5.23 -18.50 21.49
C TYR A 237 -5.64 -17.34 20.57
N SER A 238 -6.95 -17.21 20.28
CA SER A 238 -7.49 -16.15 19.44
C SER A 238 -8.57 -15.35 20.19
N GLY A 239 -8.28 -14.10 20.60
CA GLY A 239 -9.19 -13.30 21.44
C GLY A 239 -8.61 -11.95 21.86
N ILE A 240 -9.46 -11.09 22.43
CA ILE A 240 -9.03 -9.90 23.20
C ILE A 240 -8.22 -10.44 24.39
N PHE A 241 -6.98 -9.97 24.59
CA PHE A 241 -5.97 -10.51 25.52
C PHE A 241 -5.23 -11.80 25.12
N SER A 242 -5.40 -12.32 23.90
CA SER A 242 -4.66 -13.52 23.46
C SER A 242 -3.14 -13.42 23.62
N VAL A 243 -2.56 -12.22 23.57
CA VAL A 243 -1.12 -11.95 23.79
C VAL A 243 -0.68 -12.22 25.22
N VAL A 244 -1.53 -11.93 26.21
CA VAL A 244 -1.23 -12.12 27.64
C VAL A 244 -1.31 -13.60 27.99
N TYR A 245 -2.37 -14.28 27.55
CA TYR A 245 -2.55 -15.74 27.74
C TYR A 245 -1.55 -16.58 26.94
N ALA A 246 -0.97 -16.01 25.90
CA ALA A 246 0.07 -16.61 25.08
C ALA A 246 1.45 -16.63 25.74
N SER A 247 1.67 -15.79 26.76
CA SER A 247 2.97 -15.52 27.40
C SER A 247 3.07 -16.09 28.82
N GLY A 248 1.98 -16.66 29.34
CA GLY A 248 1.90 -17.31 30.66
C GLY A 248 1.61 -18.79 30.56
#